data_AF-A0A3E4Z3K4-F1
#
_entry.id   AF-A0A3E4Z3K4-F1
#
_cell.length_a   1.000
_cell.length_b   1.000
_cell.length_c   1.000
_cell.angle_alpha   90.00
_cell.angle_beta   90.00
_cell.angle_gamma   90.00
#
_symmetry.space_group_name_H-M   'P 1'
#
loop_
_entity.id
_entity.type
_entity.pdbx_description
1 polymer ?
#
loop_
_entity_poly.entity_id
_entity_poly.type
_entity_poly.pdbx_seq_one_letter_code
_entity_poly.pdbx_strand_id
1 'polypeptide(L)'
;MLTNSQYKIGSNHPVVAVNPDGTVAGYFDFIRDAAIKSGVSRHSISFSCRKGTACKGFRWYYEEDFRKIYEEQRMDELKFTPDPNHEIGTGHFRKGHKLNNCFHKWSKERQERRRQLSRENCLKLINNPDSNFGPHRKSPPGICKKVIALETGEVYYSVAECARKNGVGLSALFASLRRGTRCGGKKYMFYSVYEEVNKRLKEKEVI
;
A
#
# COMPACT_ATOMS: atom_id res chain seq x y z
N MET A 1 18.58 -11.73 -15.56
CA MET A 1 17.56 -11.20 -16.49
C MET A 1 16.22 -11.78 -16.08
N LEU A 2 15.21 -10.95 -15.83
CA LEU A 2 13.88 -11.38 -15.38
C LEU A 2 13.09 -11.89 -16.59
N THR A 3 12.74 -13.17 -16.60
CA THR A 3 11.89 -13.77 -17.62
C THR A 3 10.48 -13.18 -17.53
N ASN A 4 10.04 -12.59 -18.63
CA ASN A 4 8.65 -12.15 -18.81
C ASN A 4 7.72 -13.35 -18.58
N SER A 5 6.75 -13.17 -17.68
CA SER A 5 5.72 -14.15 -17.33
C SER A 5 5.05 -14.69 -18.60
N GLN A 6 5.39 -15.92 -19.01
CA GLN A 6 4.81 -16.63 -20.17
C GLN A 6 3.31 -16.93 -20.01
N TYR A 7 2.76 -16.72 -18.81
CA TYR A 7 1.41 -17.10 -18.45
C TYR A 7 0.38 -16.04 -18.87
N LYS A 8 -0.41 -16.34 -19.91
CA LYS A 8 -1.53 -15.51 -20.37
C LYS A 8 -2.65 -15.45 -19.33
N ILE A 9 -3.34 -14.31 -19.28
CA ILE A 9 -4.53 -14.11 -18.44
C ILE A 9 -5.66 -15.02 -18.98
N GLY A 10 -6.16 -15.93 -18.15
CA GLY A 10 -7.30 -16.80 -18.48
C GLY A 10 -6.97 -18.24 -18.90
N SER A 11 -5.71 -18.65 -18.96
CA SER A 11 -5.37 -20.07 -19.18
C SER A 11 -5.45 -20.89 -17.88
N ASN A 12 -5.72 -22.18 -18.03
CA ASN A 12 -5.66 -23.14 -16.95
C ASN A 12 -4.21 -23.23 -16.48
N HIS A 13 -3.97 -22.82 -15.23
CA HIS A 13 -2.63 -22.84 -14.64
C HIS A 13 -2.62 -23.95 -13.59
N PRO A 14 -2.24 -25.18 -13.97
CA PRO A 14 -2.04 -26.24 -13.01
C PRO A 14 -0.89 -25.88 -12.08
N VAL A 15 -1.05 -26.20 -10.80
CA VAL A 15 -0.09 -25.85 -9.74
C VAL A 15 0.14 -27.01 -8.79
N VAL A 16 1.34 -27.03 -8.25
CA VAL A 16 1.79 -28.02 -7.27
C VAL A 16 2.12 -27.31 -5.97
N ALA A 17 1.54 -27.77 -4.87
CA ALA A 17 1.88 -27.34 -3.53
C ALA A 17 3.00 -28.23 -2.98
N VAL A 18 4.04 -27.61 -2.42
CA VAL A 18 5.22 -28.29 -1.88
C VAL A 18 5.41 -27.91 -0.41
N ASN A 19 5.70 -28.92 0.41
CA ASN A 19 6.01 -28.80 1.83
C ASN A 19 7.44 -28.28 2.07
N PRO A 20 7.77 -27.80 3.28
CA PRO A 20 9.12 -27.31 3.60
C PRO A 20 10.26 -28.32 3.34
N ASP A 21 9.99 -29.61 3.47
CA ASP A 21 10.93 -30.70 3.24
C ASP A 21 11.11 -31.05 1.75
N GLY A 22 10.42 -30.33 0.85
CA GLY A 22 10.46 -30.55 -0.60
C GLY A 22 9.47 -31.62 -1.09
N THR A 23 8.70 -32.25 -0.20
CA THR A 23 7.68 -33.23 -0.60
C THR A 23 6.45 -32.55 -1.17
N VAL A 24 5.74 -33.25 -2.06
CA VAL A 24 4.51 -32.73 -2.66
C VAL A 24 3.36 -32.83 -1.67
N ALA A 25 2.73 -31.69 -1.38
CA ALA A 25 1.53 -31.59 -0.57
C ALA A 25 0.25 -31.79 -1.39
N GLY A 26 0.26 -31.47 -2.68
CA GLY A 26 -0.87 -31.71 -3.57
C GLY A 26 -0.70 -31.16 -4.98
N TYR A 27 -1.43 -31.77 -5.91
CA TYR A 27 -1.56 -31.34 -7.30
C TYR A 27 -2.94 -30.75 -7.54
N PHE A 28 -3.00 -29.71 -8.36
CA PHE A 28 -4.23 -28.99 -8.68
C PHE A 28 -4.24 -28.59 -10.14
N ASP A 29 -5.32 -28.90 -10.85
CA ASP A 29 -5.48 -28.52 -12.25
C ASP A 29 -5.68 -27.00 -12.40
N PHE A 30 -6.13 -26.32 -11.33
CA PHE A 30 -6.41 -24.90 -11.31
C PHE A 30 -5.98 -24.22 -10.01
N ILE A 31 -5.41 -23.01 -10.13
CA ILE A 31 -5.16 -22.11 -8.98
C ILE A 31 -6.45 -21.86 -8.17
N ARG A 32 -7.62 -21.84 -8.82
CA ARG A 32 -8.89 -21.63 -8.10
C ARG A 32 -9.16 -22.76 -7.11
N ASP A 33 -8.97 -24.00 -7.52
CA ASP A 33 -9.26 -25.17 -6.70
C ASP A 33 -8.21 -25.34 -5.61
N ALA A 34 -6.94 -25.06 -5.96
CA ALA A 34 -5.87 -24.90 -4.99
C ALA A 34 -6.21 -23.87 -3.91
N ALA A 35 -6.72 -22.70 -4.31
CA ALA A 35 -7.10 -21.63 -3.38
C ALA A 35 -8.24 -22.05 -2.44
N ILE A 36 -9.26 -22.74 -2.96
CA ILE A 36 -10.38 -23.22 -2.16
C ILE A 36 -9.91 -24.28 -1.16
N LYS A 37 -9.11 -25.27 -1.60
CA LYS A 37 -8.70 -26.40 -0.75
C LYS A 37 -7.64 -26.02 0.28
N SER A 38 -6.70 -25.14 -0.08
CA SER A 38 -5.63 -24.69 0.82
C SER A 38 -6.00 -23.46 1.67
N GLY A 39 -7.09 -22.76 1.32
CA GLY A 39 -7.44 -21.48 1.91
C GLY A 39 -6.45 -20.34 1.60
N VAL A 40 -5.54 -20.52 0.64
CA VAL A 40 -4.60 -19.49 0.18
C VAL A 40 -5.25 -18.66 -0.93
N SER A 41 -5.04 -17.34 -0.95
CA SER A 41 -5.59 -16.52 -2.04
C SER A 41 -4.94 -16.85 -3.40
N ARG A 42 -5.72 -16.78 -4.49
CA ARG A 42 -5.23 -17.00 -5.86
C ARG A 42 -4.02 -16.13 -6.20
N HIS A 43 -4.03 -14.88 -5.72
CA HIS A 43 -2.92 -13.94 -5.90
C HIS A 43 -1.66 -14.42 -5.18
N SER A 44 -1.79 -14.89 -3.94
CA SER A 44 -0.68 -15.41 -3.14
C SER A 44 -0.06 -16.68 -3.75
N ILE A 45 -0.88 -17.57 -4.31
CA ILE A 45 -0.40 -18.75 -5.06
C ILE A 45 0.41 -18.30 -6.28
N SER A 46 -0.18 -17.43 -7.12
CA SER A 46 0.50 -16.92 -8.34
C SER A 46 1.77 -16.13 -8.02
N PHE A 47 1.80 -15.42 -6.88
CA PHE A 47 2.98 -14.70 -6.41
C PHE A 47 4.06 -15.67 -5.91
N SER A 48 3.66 -16.73 -5.19
CA SER A 48 4.55 -17.80 -4.76
C SER A 48 5.24 -18.48 -5.95
N CYS A 49 4.50 -18.86 -6.99
CA CYS A 49 5.09 -19.46 -8.20
C CYS A 49 6.14 -18.54 -8.86
N ARG A 50 5.86 -17.23 -8.94
CA ARG A 50 6.74 -16.28 -9.65
C ARG A 50 7.95 -15.81 -8.83
N LYS A 51 7.85 -15.80 -7.50
CA LYS A 51 8.84 -15.20 -6.61
C LYS A 51 9.50 -16.20 -5.65
N GLY A 52 9.05 -17.46 -5.63
CA GLY A 52 9.56 -18.50 -4.73
C GLY A 52 9.23 -18.27 -3.25
N THR A 53 8.29 -17.38 -2.94
CA THR A 53 7.90 -17.07 -1.54
C THR A 53 6.93 -18.12 -1.02
N ALA A 54 7.11 -18.59 0.22
CA ALA A 54 6.15 -19.48 0.86
C ALA A 54 4.89 -18.72 1.33
N CYS A 55 3.73 -19.36 1.26
CA CYS A 55 2.47 -18.82 1.79
C CYS A 55 1.66 -19.92 2.50
N LYS A 56 1.19 -19.62 3.72
CA LYS A 56 0.49 -20.56 4.61
C LYS A 56 1.20 -21.91 4.83
N GLY A 57 2.53 -21.94 4.76
CA GLY A 57 3.34 -23.15 4.97
C GLY A 57 3.66 -23.94 3.70
N PHE A 58 3.17 -23.52 2.54
CA PHE A 58 3.48 -24.15 1.25
C PHE A 58 4.30 -23.21 0.37
N ARG A 59 5.15 -23.78 -0.47
CA ARG A 59 5.65 -23.11 -1.68
C ARG A 59 4.88 -23.67 -2.88
N TRP A 60 4.48 -22.79 -3.78
CA TRP A 60 3.73 -23.17 -4.97
C TRP A 60 4.60 -23.06 -6.20
N TYR A 61 4.40 -23.99 -7.11
CA TYR A 61 5.03 -24.04 -8.41
C TYR A 61 3.94 -24.17 -9.47
N TYR A 62 4.16 -23.56 -10.64
CA TYR A 62 3.42 -24.01 -11.82
C TYR A 62 3.86 -25.43 -12.15
N GLU A 63 2.94 -26.25 -12.66
CA GLU A 63 3.21 -27.66 -12.93
C GLU A 63 4.39 -27.86 -13.87
N GLU A 64 4.51 -27.04 -14.92
CA GLU A 64 5.64 -27.08 -15.86
C GLU A 64 6.99 -26.82 -15.16
N ASP A 65 7.05 -25.80 -14.30
CA ASP A 65 8.25 -25.46 -13.53
C ASP A 65 8.62 -26.56 -12.53
N PHE A 66 7.62 -27.16 -11.88
CA PHE A 66 7.82 -28.29 -10.97
C PHE A 66 8.32 -29.53 -11.73
N ARG A 67 7.70 -29.86 -12.86
CA ARG A 67 8.06 -31.02 -13.70
C ARG A 67 9.50 -30.91 -14.18
N LYS A 68 9.93 -29.73 -14.59
CA LYS A 68 11.33 -29.51 -14.99
C LYS A 68 12.33 -29.80 -13.86
N ILE A 69 12.05 -29.32 -12.65
CA ILE A 69 12.87 -29.62 -11.47
C ILE A 69 12.88 -31.14 -11.20
N TYR A 70 11.73 -31.79 -11.40
CA TYR A 70 11.57 -33.22 -11.19
C TYR A 70 12.39 -34.05 -12.19
N GLU A 71 12.24 -33.79 -13.48
CA GLU A 71 12.94 -34.47 -14.58
C GLU A 71 14.46 -34.28 -14.49
N GLU A 72 14.91 -33.09 -14.08
CA GLU A 72 16.33 -32.79 -13.89
C GLU A 72 16.88 -33.32 -12.54
N GLN A 73 16.06 -34.02 -11.75
CA GLN A 73 16.42 -34.60 -10.44
C GLN A 73 16.90 -33.58 -9.39
N ARG A 74 16.49 -32.31 -9.52
CA ARG A 74 16.92 -31.20 -8.65
C ARG A 74 16.02 -31.01 -7.43
N MET A 75 15.58 -32.10 -6.79
CA MET A 75 14.59 -32.08 -5.70
C MET A 75 15.02 -31.24 -4.50
N ASP A 76 16.33 -31.09 -4.27
CA ASP A 76 16.84 -30.25 -3.19
C ASP A 76 16.46 -28.77 -3.35
N GLU A 77 16.19 -28.29 -4.57
CA GLU A 77 15.71 -26.92 -4.82
C GLU A 77 14.27 -26.69 -4.35
N LEU A 78 13.51 -27.75 -4.12
CA LEU A 78 12.14 -27.70 -3.63
C LEU A 78 12.07 -27.43 -2.11
N LYS A 79 13.15 -27.74 -1.39
CA LYS A 79 13.23 -27.52 0.06
C LYS A 79 13.25 -26.04 0.39
N PHE A 80 12.58 -25.67 1.48
CA PHE A 80 12.60 -24.30 1.98
C PHE A 80 12.37 -24.20 3.48
N THR A 81 12.94 -23.16 4.07
CA THR A 81 12.71 -22.84 5.48
C THR A 81 11.52 -21.88 5.57
N PRO A 82 10.42 -22.24 6.27
CA PRO A 82 9.32 -21.31 6.54
C PRO A 82 9.82 -20.12 7.35
N ASP A 83 9.20 -18.95 7.15
CA ASP A 83 9.52 -17.78 7.96
C ASP A 83 9.14 -18.04 9.43
N PRO A 84 10.10 -18.03 10.37
CA PRO A 84 9.82 -18.31 11.78
C PRO A 84 8.88 -17.28 12.42
N ASN A 85 8.71 -16.12 11.80
CA ASN A 85 7.82 -15.06 12.28
C ASN A 85 6.36 -15.29 11.90
N HIS A 86 6.09 -16.22 10.99
CA HIS A 86 4.74 -16.54 10.53
C HIS A 86 4.26 -17.86 11.13
N GLU A 87 2.97 -17.94 11.40
CA GLU A 87 2.27 -19.16 11.78
C GLU A 87 2.04 -20.03 10.53
N ILE A 88 2.39 -21.31 10.65
CA ILE A 88 2.14 -22.30 9.61
C ILE A 88 0.62 -22.49 9.50
N GLY A 89 0.07 -22.49 8.28
CA GLY A 89 -1.37 -22.62 8.02
C GLY A 89 -2.16 -21.30 7.95
N THR A 90 -1.98 -20.37 8.89
CA THR A 90 -2.71 -19.08 8.84
C THR A 90 -1.97 -18.04 7.99
N GLY A 91 -0.63 -18.08 7.99
CA GLY A 91 0.19 -17.04 7.39
C GLY A 91 0.12 -15.70 8.13
N HIS A 92 -0.46 -15.67 9.33
CA HIS A 92 -0.37 -14.50 10.21
C HIS A 92 0.97 -14.47 10.92
N PHE A 93 1.40 -13.28 11.34
CA PHE A 93 2.54 -13.16 12.23
C PHE A 93 2.23 -13.86 13.55
N ARG A 94 3.20 -14.63 14.07
CA ARG A 94 3.10 -15.27 15.38
C ARG A 94 2.79 -14.23 16.45
N LYS A 95 1.94 -14.59 17.39
CA LYS A 95 1.65 -13.73 18.55
C LYS A 95 2.96 -13.31 19.23
N GLY A 96 3.11 -12.01 19.47
CA GLY A 96 4.33 -11.44 20.06
C GLY A 96 5.43 -11.09 19.05
N HIS A 97 5.23 -11.35 17.75
CA HIS A 97 6.10 -10.82 16.71
C HIS A 97 6.17 -9.30 16.82
N LYS A 98 7.38 -8.78 17.05
CA LYS A 98 7.63 -7.34 17.05
C LYS A 98 7.88 -6.91 15.61
N LEU A 99 7.20 -5.85 15.16
CA LEU A 99 7.52 -5.17 13.91
C LEU A 99 9.04 -4.95 13.84
N ASN A 100 9.64 -5.36 12.74
CA ASN A 100 11.08 -5.40 12.57
C ASN A 100 11.65 -3.99 12.80
N ASN A 101 12.36 -3.78 13.91
CA ASN A 101 12.98 -2.50 14.24
C ASN A 101 14.27 -2.24 13.42
N CYS A 102 14.33 -2.81 12.20
CA CYS A 102 15.52 -2.92 11.35
C CYS A 102 16.13 -1.56 11.06
N PHE A 103 15.31 -0.52 10.82
CA PHE A 103 15.82 0.82 10.57
C PHE A 103 16.65 1.34 11.74
N HIS A 104 16.19 1.15 12.97
CA HIS A 104 16.90 1.59 14.18
C HIS A 104 18.14 0.74 14.48
N LYS A 105 18.15 -0.52 14.01
CA LYS A 105 19.30 -1.44 14.12
C LYS A 105 20.36 -1.22 13.03
N TRP A 106 20.06 -0.47 11.97
CA TRP A 106 21.05 -0.15 10.94
C TRP A 106 22.13 0.80 11.46
N SER A 107 23.34 0.72 10.89
CA SER A 107 24.38 1.71 11.15
C SER A 107 23.88 3.12 10.82
N LYS A 108 24.39 4.12 11.55
CA LYS A 108 24.03 5.53 11.33
C LYS A 108 24.29 5.96 9.89
N GLU A 109 25.38 5.50 9.30
CA GLU A 109 25.72 5.75 7.89
C GLU A 109 24.65 5.21 6.94
N ARG A 110 24.20 3.96 7.14
CA ARG A 110 23.14 3.35 6.31
C ARG A 110 21.80 4.06 6.50
N GLN A 111 21.46 4.46 7.73
CA GLN A 111 20.26 5.26 8.00
C GLN A 111 20.30 6.58 7.24
N GLU A 112 21.43 7.29 7.27
CA GLU A 112 21.56 8.58 6.58
C GLU A 112 21.54 8.43 5.07
N ARG A 113 22.25 7.43 4.52
CA ARG A 113 22.18 7.10 3.09
C ARG A 113 20.74 6.84 2.63
N ARG A 114 19.95 6.11 3.43
CA ARG A 114 18.54 5.86 3.12
C ARG A 114 17.68 7.13 3.19
N ARG A 115 17.95 8.04 4.14
CA ARG A 115 17.28 9.34 4.25
C ARG A 115 17.61 10.23 3.05
N GLN A 116 18.89 10.29 2.65
CA GLN A 116 19.35 11.02 1.47
C GLN A 116 18.65 10.52 0.21
N LEU A 117 18.66 9.21 -0.05
CA LEU A 117 17.95 8.62 -1.18
C LEU A 117 16.44 8.98 -1.17
N SER A 118 15.81 8.97 0.00
CA SER A 118 14.40 9.38 0.12
C SER A 118 14.20 10.86 -0.21
N ARG A 119 15.08 11.75 0.26
CA ARG A 119 15.03 13.20 -0.04
C ARG A 119 15.21 13.44 -1.54
N GLU A 120 16.19 12.78 -2.15
CA GLU A 120 16.45 12.85 -3.59
C GLU A 120 15.25 12.36 -4.41
N ASN A 121 14.64 11.23 -4.02
CA ASN A 121 13.45 10.72 -4.69
C ASN A 121 12.27 11.70 -4.57
N CYS A 122 12.06 12.31 -3.40
CA CYS A 122 11.05 13.35 -3.23
C CYS A 122 11.32 14.56 -4.13
N LEU A 123 12.56 15.05 -4.19
CA LEU A 123 12.94 16.18 -5.05
C LEU A 123 12.74 15.85 -6.53
N LYS A 124 13.14 14.67 -6.97
CA LYS A 124 12.89 14.18 -8.34
C LYS A 124 11.41 14.17 -8.66
N LEU A 125 10.56 13.70 -7.74
CA LEU A 125 9.11 13.68 -7.92
C LEU A 125 8.48 15.07 -7.90
N ILE A 126 9.03 16.03 -7.14
CA ILE A 126 8.54 17.42 -7.13
C ILE A 126 8.88 18.13 -8.44
N ASN A 127 10.09 17.89 -8.96
CA ASN A 127 10.58 18.56 -10.17
C ASN A 127 10.07 17.90 -11.47
N ASN A 128 9.50 16.70 -11.40
CA ASN A 128 8.91 16.04 -12.56
C ASN A 128 7.56 16.69 -12.91
N PRO A 129 7.40 17.28 -14.11
CA PRO A 129 6.15 17.94 -14.49
C PRO A 129 4.96 16.98 -14.56
N ASP A 130 5.16 15.69 -14.81
CA ASP A 130 4.09 14.69 -14.92
C ASP A 130 3.75 14.02 -13.59
N SER A 131 4.49 14.34 -12.53
CA SER A 131 4.24 13.84 -11.20
C SER A 131 3.11 14.60 -10.52
N ASN A 132 2.23 13.88 -9.84
CA ASN A 132 1.20 14.45 -8.99
C ASN A 132 1.66 14.62 -7.52
N PHE A 133 2.98 14.60 -7.28
CA PHE A 133 3.58 14.65 -5.95
C PHE A 133 4.03 16.06 -5.57
N GLY A 134 3.86 16.42 -4.30
CA GLY A 134 4.38 17.67 -3.74
C GLY A 134 3.47 18.90 -3.93
N PRO A 135 4.04 20.11 -3.82
CA PRO A 135 3.28 21.36 -3.79
C PRO A 135 2.68 21.75 -5.14
N HIS A 136 3.29 21.34 -6.26
CA HIS A 136 2.89 21.69 -7.64
C HIS A 136 2.04 20.60 -8.31
N ARG A 137 1.27 19.82 -7.53
CA ARG A 137 0.40 18.76 -8.05
C ARG A 137 -0.60 19.28 -9.09
N LYS A 138 -0.76 18.57 -10.20
CA LYS A 138 -1.73 18.91 -11.27
C LYS A 138 -3.19 18.66 -10.88
N SER A 139 -3.44 17.71 -9.96
CA SER A 139 -4.80 17.25 -9.61
C SER A 139 -5.00 17.15 -8.09
N PRO A 140 -6.26 17.13 -7.60
CA PRO A 140 -6.52 16.98 -6.18
C PRO A 140 -6.14 15.55 -5.79
N PRO A 141 -5.62 15.32 -4.58
CA PRO A 141 -5.67 14.00 -4.00
C PRO A 141 -7.13 13.55 -3.99
N GLY A 142 -7.38 12.28 -4.35
CA GLY A 142 -8.74 11.75 -4.53
C GLY A 142 -9.68 11.91 -3.32
N ILE A 143 -9.14 12.24 -2.14
CA ILE A 143 -9.88 12.48 -0.89
C ILE A 143 -9.49 13.85 -0.30
N CYS A 144 -9.61 14.93 -1.08
CA CYS A 144 -9.36 16.29 -0.56
C CYS A 144 -10.64 17.11 -0.45
N LYS A 145 -10.89 17.64 0.76
CA LYS A 145 -11.96 18.60 1.03
C LYS A 145 -11.41 20.02 0.89
N LYS A 146 -12.04 20.84 0.05
CA LYS A 146 -11.77 22.28 -0.07
C LYS A 146 -12.06 23.00 1.25
N VAL A 147 -11.31 24.05 1.53
CA VAL A 147 -11.42 24.84 2.77
C VAL A 147 -11.46 26.32 2.41
N ILE A 148 -12.30 27.10 3.09
CA ILE A 148 -12.31 28.56 2.98
C ILE A 148 -11.85 29.20 4.29
N ALA A 149 -11.02 30.23 4.20
CA ALA A 149 -10.76 31.14 5.31
C ALA A 149 -11.87 32.19 5.34
N LEU A 150 -12.65 32.24 6.43
CA LEU A 150 -13.84 33.09 6.49
C LEU A 150 -13.49 34.58 6.53
N GLU A 151 -12.34 34.95 7.11
CA GLU A 151 -11.92 36.35 7.19
C GLU A 151 -11.42 36.91 5.85
N THR A 152 -10.70 36.11 5.05
CA THR A 152 -10.11 36.58 3.78
C THR A 152 -10.94 36.19 2.56
N GLY A 153 -11.88 35.24 2.70
CA GLY A 153 -12.59 34.64 1.58
C GLY A 153 -11.73 33.73 0.69
N GLU A 154 -10.44 33.54 1.02
CA GLU A 154 -9.55 32.70 0.21
C GLU A 154 -9.97 31.22 0.30
N VAL A 155 -10.16 30.61 -0.86
CA VAL A 155 -10.52 29.19 -1.00
C VAL A 155 -9.29 28.38 -1.33
N TYR A 156 -8.96 27.46 -0.44
CA TYR A 156 -7.89 26.49 -0.62
C TYR A 156 -8.45 25.19 -1.16
N TYR A 157 -7.67 24.58 -2.03
CA TYR A 157 -8.04 23.32 -2.66
C TYR A 157 -8.08 22.15 -1.68
N SER A 158 -7.32 22.23 -0.60
CA SER A 158 -7.31 21.22 0.46
C SER A 158 -6.87 21.80 1.79
N VAL A 159 -7.23 21.11 2.88
CA VAL A 159 -6.72 21.38 4.24
C VAL A 159 -5.19 21.47 4.27
N ALA A 160 -4.49 20.57 3.55
CA ALA A 160 -3.02 20.55 3.52
C ALA A 160 -2.41 21.76 2.80
N GLU A 161 -3.07 22.28 1.77
CA GLU A 161 -2.62 23.50 1.09
C GLU A 161 -2.85 24.72 2.01
N CYS A 162 -4.04 24.82 2.61
CA CYS A 162 -4.38 25.85 3.58
C CYS A 162 -3.36 25.90 4.72
N ALA A 163 -2.99 24.74 5.27
CA ALA A 163 -2.00 24.61 6.32
C ALA A 163 -0.63 25.16 5.92
N ARG A 164 -0.13 24.77 4.74
CA ARG A 164 1.17 25.23 4.23
C ARG A 164 1.18 26.73 3.95
N LYS A 165 0.18 27.26 3.23
CA LYS A 165 0.13 28.69 2.87
C LYS A 165 0.00 29.60 4.08
N ASN A 166 -0.74 29.18 5.11
CA ASN A 166 -0.95 29.98 6.32
C ASN A 166 0.04 29.66 7.45
N GLY A 167 1.00 28.75 7.23
CA GLY A 167 1.97 28.36 8.27
C GLY A 167 1.32 27.73 9.51
N VAL A 168 0.16 27.09 9.37
CA VAL A 168 -0.54 26.45 10.49
C VAL A 168 -0.34 24.93 10.48
N GLY A 169 -0.25 24.33 11.66
CA GLY A 169 -0.12 22.88 11.81
C GLY A 169 -1.35 22.14 11.28
N LEU A 170 -1.15 21.09 10.46
CA LEU A 170 -2.23 20.34 9.83
C LEU A 170 -3.23 19.77 10.84
N SER A 171 -2.74 19.18 11.94
CA SER A 171 -3.58 18.64 13.02
C SER A 171 -4.40 19.71 13.73
N ALA A 172 -3.81 20.89 13.94
CA ALA A 172 -4.50 22.02 14.57
C ALA A 172 -5.63 22.55 13.66
N LEU A 173 -5.38 22.62 12.35
CA LEU A 173 -6.38 23.01 11.37
C LEU A 173 -7.53 22.00 11.26
N PHE A 174 -7.25 20.70 11.30
CA PHE A 174 -8.32 19.69 11.37
C PHE A 174 -9.15 19.79 12.65
N ALA A 175 -8.49 20.01 13.79
CA ALA A 175 -9.18 20.21 15.06
C ALA A 175 -10.09 21.45 15.02
N SER A 176 -9.63 22.54 14.41
CA SER A 176 -10.42 23.76 14.27
C SER A 176 -11.60 23.60 13.32
N LEU A 177 -11.42 22.95 12.17
CA LEU A 177 -12.50 22.63 11.24
C LEU A 177 -13.58 21.76 11.88
N ARG A 178 -13.20 20.78 12.71
CA ARG A 178 -14.16 19.91 13.42
C ARG A 178 -14.91 20.65 14.52
N ARG A 179 -14.24 21.53 15.24
CA ARG A 179 -14.79 22.21 16.44
C ARG A 179 -15.37 23.60 16.14
N GLY A 180 -15.17 24.12 14.93
CA GLY A 180 -15.53 25.50 14.57
C GLY A 180 -14.69 26.58 15.28
N THR A 181 -13.51 26.23 15.81
CA THR A 181 -12.63 27.16 16.53
C THR A 181 -11.68 27.89 15.58
N ARG A 182 -10.93 28.88 16.09
CA ARG A 182 -9.87 29.56 15.33
C ARG A 182 -8.59 28.72 15.29
N CYS A 183 -7.79 28.89 14.23
CA CYS A 183 -6.45 28.34 14.08
C CYS A 183 -5.54 29.40 13.44
N GLY A 184 -4.39 29.71 14.06
CA GLY A 184 -3.52 30.79 13.57
C GLY A 184 -4.25 32.14 13.43
N GLY A 185 -5.14 32.47 14.38
CA GLY A 185 -5.94 33.70 14.38
C GLY A 185 -7.15 33.72 13.44
N LYS A 186 -7.22 32.83 12.45
CA LYS A 186 -8.30 32.79 11.44
C LYS A 186 -9.30 31.68 11.71
N LYS A 187 -10.52 31.82 11.20
CA LYS A 187 -11.59 30.82 11.23
C LYS A 187 -11.72 30.18 9.85
N TYR A 188 -11.72 28.85 9.84
CA TYR A 188 -11.79 28.07 8.61
C TYR A 188 -13.06 27.23 8.59
N MET A 189 -13.56 26.96 7.39
CA MET A 189 -14.72 26.09 7.18
C MET A 189 -14.48 25.19 5.97
N PHE A 190 -15.04 23.98 5.97
CA PHE A 190 -15.11 23.19 4.75
C PHE A 190 -15.97 23.92 3.72
N TYR A 191 -15.49 24.01 2.48
CA TYR A 191 -16.17 24.80 1.45
C TYR A 191 -17.60 24.31 1.19
N SER A 192 -17.83 22.99 1.22
CA SER A 192 -19.18 22.41 1.08
C SER A 192 -20.15 22.86 2.19
N VAL A 193 -19.65 23.00 3.42
CA VAL A 193 -20.46 23.49 4.55
C VAL A 193 -20.75 24.97 4.40
N TYR A 194 -19.76 25.74 3.93
CA TYR A 194 -19.92 27.16 3.65
C TYR A 194 -20.98 27.43 2.57
N GLU A 195 -20.97 26.66 1.47
CA GLU A 195 -21.99 26.75 0.41
C GLU A 195 -23.40 26.45 0.94
N GLU A 196 -23.54 25.41 1.75
CA GLU A 196 -24.84 25.02 2.34
C GLU A 196 -25.38 26.10 3.29
N VAL A 197 -24.51 26.67 4.14
CA VAL A 197 -24.88 27.77 5.05
C VAL A 197 -25.31 29.01 4.25
N ASN A 198 -24.53 29.40 3.25
CA ASN A 198 -24.86 30.55 2.40
C ASN A 198 -26.16 30.38 1.64
N LYS A 199 -26.43 29.17 1.13
CA LYS A 199 -27.70 28.85 0.46
C LYS A 199 -28.89 29.08 1.41
N ARG A 200 -28.81 28.56 2.64
CA ARG A 200 -29.85 28.72 3.66
C ARG A 200 -30.05 30.16 4.12
N LEU A 201 -28.98 30.96 4.15
CA LEU A 201 -29.08 32.38 4.50
C LEU A 201 -29.85 33.16 3.42
N LYS A 202 -29.52 32.93 2.14
CA LYS A 202 -30.23 33.54 1.01
C LYS A 202 -31.71 33.16 0.97
N GLU A 203 -32.03 31.89 1.24
CA GLU A 203 -33.43 31.42 1.31
C GLU A 203 -34.24 32.11 2.43
N LYS A 204 -33.59 32.55 3.51
CA LYS A 204 -34.23 33.25 4.63
C LYS A 204 -34.40 34.75 4.42
N GLU A 205 -33.58 35.38 3.59
CA GLU A 205 -33.68 36.80 3.23
C GLU A 205 -34.78 37.09 2.20
N VAL A 206 -35.37 36.05 1.58
CA VAL A 206 -36.43 36.15 0.56
C VAL A 206 -37.84 36.12 1.19
N ILE A 207 -37.96 36.43 2.49
CA ILE A 207 -39.24 36.52 3.22
C ILE A 207 -39.48 37.95 3.70
#